data_AF-A0A369QGE7-F1
#
_entry.id   AF-A0A369QGE7-F1
#
_cell.length_a   1.000
_cell.length_b   1.000
_cell.length_c   1.000
_cell.angle_alpha   90.00
_cell.angle_beta   90.00
_cell.angle_gamma   90.00
#
_symmetry.space_group_name_H-M   'P 1'
#
loop_
_entity.id
_entity.type
_entity.pdbx_description
1 polymer ?
#
loop_
_entity_poly.entity_id
_entity_poly.type
_entity_poly.pdbx_seq_one_letter_code
_entity_poly.pdbx_strand_id
1 'polypeptide(L)'
;MNATPSERDKTVLIIIFCVIASVAATAPFFATKRYYYGELSYAKTRAGFVVQEAQQVGKVDTLVIGDSLIEQTYFPDRCGSVFAAGIGGARVRDFQAIIDELLSATQPDTVIVALGAKHFSAGDELQEFAQSTPHCSIVWKAATL
;
A
#
# COMPACT_ATOMS: atom_id res chain seq x y z
N MET A 1 -8.81 -26.60 -33.28
CA MET A 1 -8.38 -26.72 -31.87
C MET A 1 -8.14 -25.31 -31.38
N ASN A 2 -9.07 -24.76 -30.60
CA ASN A 2 -8.99 -23.39 -30.10
C ASN A 2 -8.00 -23.38 -28.93
N ALA A 3 -6.93 -22.60 -29.05
CA ALA A 3 -6.00 -22.37 -27.96
C ALA A 3 -6.74 -21.67 -26.80
N THR A 4 -6.69 -22.28 -25.62
CA THR A 4 -7.16 -21.69 -24.37
C THR A 4 -6.35 -20.43 -24.07
N PRO A 5 -6.98 -19.28 -23.73
CA PRO A 5 -6.27 -18.07 -23.36
C PRO A 5 -5.33 -18.39 -22.21
N SER A 6 -4.04 -18.15 -22.42
CA SER A 6 -3.01 -18.43 -21.43
C SER A 6 -3.30 -17.65 -20.16
N GLU A 7 -3.15 -18.34 -19.05
CA GLU A 7 -2.71 -17.86 -17.75
C GLU A 7 -1.92 -16.55 -17.92
N ARG A 8 -2.61 -15.41 -17.76
CA ARG A 8 -1.98 -14.10 -17.77
C ARG A 8 -1.27 -13.98 -16.43
N ASP A 9 0.04 -14.16 -16.45
CA ASP A 9 0.95 -13.80 -15.37
C ASP A 9 0.61 -12.38 -14.90
N LYS A 10 -0.10 -12.28 -13.76
CA LYS A 10 -0.35 -11.01 -13.10
C LYS A 10 0.99 -10.51 -12.60
N THR A 11 1.54 -9.51 -13.28
CA THR A 11 2.83 -8.92 -12.90
C THR A 11 2.58 -8.02 -11.69
N VAL A 12 2.95 -8.49 -10.50
CA VAL A 12 2.93 -7.68 -9.27
C VAL A 12 4.22 -6.86 -9.23
N LEU A 13 4.11 -5.54 -9.38
CA LEU A 13 5.25 -4.63 -9.35
C LEU A 13 5.21 -3.80 -8.06
N ILE A 14 5.98 -4.24 -7.06
CA ILE A 14 6.10 -3.54 -5.78
C ILE A 14 7.12 -2.40 -5.92
N ILE A 15 6.65 -1.15 -5.88
CA ILE A 15 7.50 0.05 -5.91
C ILE A 15 7.43 0.72 -4.54
N ILE A 16 8.47 0.52 -3.72
CA ILE A 16 8.60 1.18 -2.42
C ILE A 16 9.30 2.54 -2.64
N PHE A 17 8.55 3.63 -2.54
CA PHE A 17 9.11 4.99 -2.50
C PHE A 17 9.63 5.28 -1.09
N CYS A 18 10.96 5.23 -0.93
CA CYS A 18 11.63 5.70 0.28
C CYS A 18 12.05 7.17 0.06
N VAL A 19 11.22 8.12 0.50
CA VAL A 19 11.66 9.52 0.59
C VAL A 19 12.60 9.61 1.79
N ILE A 20 13.90 9.47 1.55
CA ILE A 20 14.93 9.79 2.54
C ILE A 20 14.95 11.31 2.66
N ALA A 21 14.02 11.87 3.42
CA ALA A 21 14.12 13.25 3.84
C ALA A 21 15.35 13.36 4.74
N SER A 22 16.43 13.92 4.20
CA SER A 22 17.60 14.33 4.96
C SER A 22 17.18 15.42 5.95
N VAL A 23 16.72 15.00 7.13
CA VAL A 23 16.52 15.90 8.27
C VAL A 23 17.50 15.50 9.36
N ALA A 24 18.78 15.70 9.08
CA ALA A 24 19.76 15.86 10.14
C ALA A 24 19.55 17.25 10.74
N ALA A 25 19.42 17.29 12.07
CA ALA A 25 19.25 18.48 12.92
C ALA A 25 17.82 19.07 13.01
N THR A 26 16.99 18.48 13.87
CA THR A 26 16.56 19.11 15.14
C THR A 26 15.79 18.09 15.99
N ALA A 27 16.44 17.48 16.97
CA ALA A 27 15.77 16.94 18.16
C ALA A 27 15.41 18.14 19.09
N PRO A 28 14.43 18.08 20.03
CA PRO A 28 13.37 17.10 20.30
C PRO A 28 12.01 17.79 20.58
N PHE A 29 11.02 17.74 19.68
CA PHE A 29 9.66 18.27 20.00
C PHE A 29 8.51 17.27 19.84
N PHE A 30 8.81 16.02 19.44
CA PHE A 30 7.79 14.98 19.24
C PHE A 30 7.74 13.94 20.38
N ALA A 31 7.96 14.38 21.62
CA ALA A 31 7.50 13.64 22.80
C ALA A 31 6.01 13.88 23.09
N THR A 32 5.20 14.12 22.05
CA THR A 32 3.74 14.18 22.18
C THR A 32 3.22 12.77 22.37
N LYS A 33 2.92 12.45 23.63
CA LYS A 33 2.08 11.35 24.13
C LYS A 33 1.38 10.55 23.02
N ARG A 34 1.77 9.28 22.88
CA ARG A 34 0.91 8.23 22.32
C ARG A 34 -0.37 8.17 23.16
N TYR A 35 -1.38 8.96 22.80
CA TYR A 35 -2.74 8.75 23.28
C TYR A 35 -3.24 7.46 22.64
N TYR A 36 -3.04 6.35 23.35
CA TYR A 36 -3.69 5.08 23.06
C TYR A 36 -5.17 5.23 23.40
N TYR A 37 -5.96 5.78 22.48
CA TYR A 37 -7.41 5.64 22.56
C TYR A 37 -7.75 4.18 22.30
N GLY A 38 -8.52 3.57 23.21
CA GLY A 38 -9.13 2.26 23.05
C GLY A 38 -10.26 2.24 22.01
N GLU A 39 -10.04 2.92 20.88
CA GLU A 39 -10.93 3.04 19.72
C GLU A 39 -10.39 2.15 18.60
N LEU A 40 -11.28 1.63 17.76
CA LEU A 40 -10.89 0.95 16.52
C LEU A 40 -9.91 1.86 15.77
N SER A 41 -8.70 1.35 15.50
CA SER A 41 -7.68 2.14 14.81
C SER A 41 -8.27 2.67 13.50
N TYR A 42 -7.98 3.94 13.16
CA TYR A 42 -8.42 4.56 11.90
C TYR A 42 -8.25 3.62 10.71
N ALA A 43 -7.10 2.94 10.65
CA ALA A 43 -6.79 1.96 9.61
C ALA A 43 -7.83 0.84 9.49
N LYS A 44 -8.31 0.30 10.62
CA LYS A 44 -9.32 -0.76 10.63
C LYS A 44 -10.69 -0.27 10.15
N THR A 45 -11.10 0.93 10.55
CA THR A 45 -12.37 1.50 10.08
C THR A 45 -12.29 1.87 8.60
N ARG A 46 -11.19 2.51 8.17
CA ARG A 46 -10.98 2.94 6.78
C ARG A 46 -10.88 1.76 5.81
N ALA A 47 -10.34 0.62 6.24
CA ALA A 47 -10.25 -0.59 5.43
C ALA A 47 -11.60 -1.00 4.82
N GLY A 48 -12.68 -1.00 5.61
CA GLY A 48 -14.03 -1.33 5.12
C GLY A 48 -14.55 -0.32 4.09
N PHE A 49 -14.28 0.97 4.27
CA PHE A 49 -14.64 2.00 3.30
C PHE A 49 -13.89 1.84 1.98
N VAL A 50 -12.59 1.55 2.02
CA VAL A 50 -11.78 1.35 0.82
C VAL A 50 -12.28 0.14 0.02
N VAL A 51 -12.72 -0.94 0.67
CA VAL A 51 -13.34 -2.08 -0.01
C VAL A 51 -14.66 -1.69 -0.68
N GLN A 52 -15.51 -0.92 0.01
CA GLN A 52 -16.78 -0.46 -0.59
C GLN A 52 -16.54 0.49 -1.77
N GLU A 53 -15.57 1.39 -1.67
CA GLU A 53 -15.14 2.26 -2.78
C GLU A 53 -14.64 1.41 -3.97
N ALA A 54 -13.82 0.39 -3.71
CA ALA A 54 -13.34 -0.54 -4.73
C ALA A 54 -14.49 -1.26 -5.45
N GLN A 55 -15.51 -1.72 -4.72
CA GLN A 55 -16.69 -2.37 -5.28
C GLN A 55 -17.52 -1.43 -6.15
N GLN A 56 -17.60 -0.15 -5.79
CA GLN A 56 -18.31 0.87 -6.59
C GLN A 56 -17.55 1.24 -7.86
N VAL A 57 -16.22 1.30 -7.79
CA VAL A 57 -15.36 1.58 -8.94
C VAL A 57 -15.36 0.40 -9.93
N GLY A 58 -15.29 -0.82 -9.43
CA GLY A 58 -15.20 -2.02 -10.26
C GLY A 58 -13.84 -2.18 -10.92
N LYS A 59 -13.80 -2.74 -12.14
CA LYS A 59 -12.54 -3.09 -12.80
C LYS A 59 -11.65 -1.85 -13.03
N VAL A 60 -10.36 -1.96 -12.70
CA VAL A 60 -9.32 -0.97 -13.01
C VAL A 60 -8.11 -1.61 -13.67
N ASP A 61 -7.25 -0.80 -14.29
CA ASP A 61 -5.99 -1.26 -14.86
C ASP A 61 -4.91 -1.42 -13.77
N THR A 62 -4.86 -0.49 -12.81
CA THR A 62 -3.88 -0.49 -11.72
C THR A 62 -4.53 -0.32 -10.34
N LEU A 63 -4.20 -1.23 -9.42
CA LEU A 63 -4.50 -1.10 -7.99
C LEU A 63 -3.24 -0.63 -7.24
N VAL A 64 -3.33 0.51 -6.55
CA VAL A 64 -2.24 1.04 -5.72
C VAL A 64 -2.60 0.90 -4.25
N ILE A 65 -1.88 0.06 -3.53
CA ILE A 65 -2.04 -0.18 -2.09
C ILE A 65 -0.99 0.62 -1.35
N GLY A 66 -1.36 1.35 -0.30
CA GLY A 66 -0.37 2.03 0.51
C GLY A 66 -0.88 2.69 1.78
N ASP A 67 0.00 3.43 2.43
CA ASP A 67 -0.31 4.13 3.68
C ASP A 67 -0.87 5.55 3.43
N SER A 68 -0.65 6.46 4.37
CA SER A 68 -1.03 7.87 4.26
C SER A 68 -0.51 8.57 3.00
N LEU A 69 0.63 8.14 2.46
CA LEU A 69 1.16 8.73 1.22
C LEU A 69 0.24 8.45 0.05
N ILE A 70 -0.21 7.20 -0.11
CA ILE A 70 -1.14 6.82 -1.19
C ILE A 70 -2.52 7.41 -0.95
N GLU A 71 -2.98 7.46 0.30
CA GLU A 71 -4.28 8.05 0.65
C GLU A 71 -4.40 9.53 0.25
N GLN A 72 -3.28 10.28 0.32
CA GLN A 72 -3.23 11.70 -0.03
C GLN A 72 -2.80 11.95 -1.48
N THR A 73 -2.35 10.91 -2.19
CA THR A 73 -1.89 11.05 -3.56
C THR A 73 -3.07 11.04 -4.50
N TYR A 74 -3.20 12.11 -5.27
CA TYR A 74 -4.10 12.14 -6.42
C TYR A 74 -3.43 11.46 -7.62
N PHE A 75 -4.05 10.40 -8.12
CA PHE A 75 -3.65 9.72 -9.36
C PHE A 75 -4.57 10.22 -10.48
N PRO A 76 -4.23 11.31 -11.20
CA PRO A 76 -4.96 11.64 -12.41
C PRO A 76 -4.83 10.47 -13.39
N ASP A 77 -5.83 10.29 -14.27
CA ASP A 77 -5.94 9.21 -15.29
C ASP A 77 -4.77 9.20 -16.29
N ARG A 78 -3.57 8.92 -15.79
CA ARG A 78 -2.32 8.81 -16.52
C ARG A 78 -2.07 7.31 -16.58
N CYS A 79 -2.14 6.76 -17.79
CA CYS A 79 -1.92 5.33 -18.06
C CYS A 79 -3.07 4.38 -17.66
N GLY A 80 -4.31 4.84 -17.76
CA GLY A 80 -5.50 4.01 -17.55
C GLY A 80 -6.22 4.34 -16.25
N SER A 81 -7.16 3.47 -15.90
CA SER A 81 -7.94 3.54 -14.67
C SER A 81 -7.12 3.07 -13.47
N VAL A 82 -7.08 3.90 -12.43
CA VAL A 82 -6.30 3.62 -11.22
C VAL A 82 -7.21 3.68 -10.00
N PHE A 83 -7.12 2.67 -9.14
CA PHE A 83 -7.73 2.69 -7.82
C PHE A 83 -6.66 2.82 -6.73
N ALA A 84 -6.73 3.88 -5.93
CA ALA A 84 -5.81 4.13 -4.84
C ALA A 84 -6.40 3.64 -3.50
N ALA A 85 -6.00 2.44 -3.08
CA ALA A 85 -6.32 1.84 -1.80
C ALA A 85 -5.37 2.33 -0.69
N GLY A 86 -5.31 3.64 -0.47
CA GLY A 86 -4.51 4.26 0.58
C GLY A 86 -5.20 4.25 1.94
N ILE A 87 -4.50 3.83 2.99
CA ILE A 87 -5.01 3.83 4.37
C ILE A 87 -3.98 4.47 5.31
N GLY A 88 -4.31 5.63 5.89
CA GLY A 88 -3.48 6.37 6.82
C GLY A 88 -3.01 5.54 8.00
N GLY A 89 -1.69 5.43 8.16
CA GLY A 89 -1.08 4.67 9.26
C GLY A 89 -1.17 3.15 9.14
N ALA A 90 -1.65 2.62 8.01
CA ALA A 90 -1.70 1.19 7.77
C ALA A 90 -0.32 0.53 7.73
N ARG A 91 -0.29 -0.71 8.18
CA ARG A 91 0.82 -1.67 8.10
C ARG A 91 0.45 -2.77 7.12
N VAL A 92 1.42 -3.61 6.77
CA VAL A 92 1.22 -4.78 5.89
C VAL A 92 0.05 -5.66 6.33
N ARG A 93 -0.03 -5.96 7.63
CA ARG A 93 -1.10 -6.79 8.21
C ARG A 93 -2.52 -6.22 8.03
N ASP A 94 -2.64 -4.90 7.92
CA ASP A 94 -3.95 -4.26 7.75
C ASP A 94 -4.48 -4.52 6.33
N PHE A 95 -3.58 -4.63 5.33
CA PHE A 95 -3.94 -5.00 3.96
C PHE A 95 -4.09 -6.50 3.75
N GLN A 96 -3.36 -7.34 4.49
CA GLN A 96 -3.57 -8.80 4.46
C GLN A 96 -5.04 -9.19 4.74
N ALA A 97 -5.76 -8.39 5.54
CA ALA A 97 -7.15 -8.65 5.86
C ALA A 97 -8.15 -8.30 4.75
N ILE A 98 -7.78 -7.47 3.77
CA ILE A 98 -8.70 -6.94 2.74
C ILE A 98 -8.22 -7.16 1.31
N ILE A 99 -7.00 -7.68 1.10
CA ILE A 99 -6.38 -7.76 -0.22
C ILE A 99 -7.18 -8.60 -1.21
N ASP A 100 -7.74 -9.72 -0.78
CA ASP A 100 -8.53 -10.60 -1.66
C ASP A 100 -9.81 -9.91 -2.12
N GLU A 101 -10.45 -9.13 -1.25
CA GLU A 101 -11.64 -8.34 -1.58
C GLU A 101 -11.30 -7.23 -2.58
N LEU A 102 -10.17 -6.53 -2.39
CA LEU A 102 -9.70 -5.51 -3.32
C LEU A 102 -9.38 -6.10 -4.69
N LEU A 103 -8.66 -7.23 -4.74
CA LEU A 103 -8.31 -7.90 -5.99
C LEU A 103 -9.56 -8.42 -6.73
N SER A 104 -10.53 -8.94 -5.99
CA SER A 104 -11.80 -9.42 -6.55
C SER A 104 -12.67 -8.27 -7.09
N ALA A 105 -12.78 -7.18 -6.34
CA ALA A 105 -13.57 -6.01 -6.73
C ALA A 105 -12.96 -5.29 -7.94
N THR A 106 -11.64 -5.10 -7.94
CA THR A 106 -10.94 -4.25 -8.93
C THR A 106 -10.35 -5.00 -10.11
N GLN A 107 -10.18 -6.33 -10.03
CA GLN A 107 -9.59 -7.18 -11.07
C GLN A 107 -8.41 -6.53 -11.82
N PRO A 108 -7.40 -6.00 -11.09
CA PRO A 108 -6.39 -5.16 -11.69
C PRO A 108 -5.42 -5.99 -12.53
N ASP A 109 -4.92 -5.41 -13.61
CA ASP A 109 -3.84 -5.99 -14.41
C ASP A 109 -2.47 -5.76 -13.73
N THR A 110 -2.34 -4.64 -12.99
CA THR A 110 -1.13 -4.29 -12.21
C THR A 110 -1.48 -3.97 -10.76
N VAL A 111 -0.67 -4.48 -9.83
CA VAL A 111 -0.76 -4.12 -8.40
C VAL A 111 0.54 -3.46 -7.98
N ILE A 112 0.44 -2.24 -7.43
CA ILE A 112 1.53 -1.48 -6.85
C ILE A 112 1.36 -1.48 -5.33
N VAL A 113 2.39 -1.91 -4.61
CA VAL A 113 2.40 -1.89 -3.14
C VAL A 113 3.41 -0.86 -2.65
N ALA A 114 2.90 0.21 -2.04
CA ALA A 114 3.64 1.32 -1.46
C ALA A 114 3.35 1.41 0.05
N LEU A 115 3.77 0.37 0.77
CA LEU A 115 3.68 0.26 2.22
C LEU A 115 5.08 0.31 2.83
N GLY A 116 5.20 0.87 4.04
CA GLY A 116 6.43 0.75 4.82
C GLY A 116 6.96 2.04 5.43
N ALA A 117 6.45 3.22 5.05
CA ALA A 117 6.95 4.48 5.61
C ALA A 117 6.82 4.51 7.15
N LYS A 118 5.69 3.98 7.66
CA LYS A 118 5.46 3.81 9.10
C LYS A 118 6.30 2.69 9.74
N HIS A 119 6.63 1.63 9.00
CA HIS A 119 7.43 0.51 9.50
C HIS A 119 8.87 0.97 9.74
N PHE A 120 9.48 1.67 8.79
CA PHE A 120 10.84 2.21 8.93
C PHE A 120 10.94 3.37 9.92
N SER A 121 9.86 4.16 10.10
CA SER A 121 9.84 5.22 11.13
C SER A 121 9.75 4.71 12.57
N ALA A 122 9.33 3.46 12.78
CA ALA A 122 9.12 2.89 14.11
C ALA A 122 10.39 2.27 14.72
N GLY A 123 11.46 2.13 13.94
CA GLY A 123 12.69 1.45 14.36
C GLY A 123 12.65 -0.08 14.23
N ASP A 124 11.47 -0.65 13.97
CA ASP A 124 11.25 -2.09 13.81
C ASP A 124 11.50 -2.52 12.36
N GLU A 125 12.79 -2.80 12.11
CA GLU A 125 13.41 -3.86 11.33
C GLU A 125 12.79 -4.30 9.98
N LEU A 126 13.49 -3.92 8.90
CA LEU A 126 13.51 -4.56 7.57
C LEU A 126 13.44 -6.10 7.59
N GLN A 127 13.94 -6.72 8.66
CA GLN A 127 14.01 -8.16 8.83
C GLN A 127 12.62 -8.78 9.08
N GLU A 128 11.74 -8.11 9.82
CA GLU A 128 10.37 -8.58 10.10
C GLU A 128 9.49 -8.48 8.84
N PHE A 129 9.69 -7.43 8.04
CA PHE A 129 9.06 -7.28 6.73
C PHE A 129 9.47 -8.40 5.76
N ALA A 130 10.77 -8.70 5.67
CA ALA A 130 11.29 -9.77 4.82
C ALA A 130 10.77 -11.16 5.22
N GLN A 131 10.58 -11.40 6.52
CA GLN A 131 10.04 -12.66 7.03
C GLN A 131 8.52 -12.82 6.82
N SER A 132 7.77 -11.72 6.91
CA SER A 132 6.29 -11.75 6.78
C SER A 132 5.81 -11.78 5.34
N THR A 133 6.69 -11.55 4.36
CA THR A 133 6.33 -11.51 2.93
C THR A 133 7.32 -12.28 2.03
N PRO A 134 7.52 -13.60 2.25
CA PRO A 134 8.55 -14.39 1.54
C PRO A 134 8.31 -14.51 0.02
N HIS A 135 7.09 -14.21 -0.45
CA HIS A 135 6.72 -14.24 -1.87
C HIS A 135 6.74 -12.85 -2.53
N CYS A 136 7.07 -11.79 -1.80
CA CYS A 136 7.24 -10.46 -2.36
C CYS A 136 8.70 -10.28 -2.82
N SER A 137 8.93 -10.30 -4.13
CA SER A 137 10.20 -9.83 -4.69
C SER A 137 10.24 -8.31 -4.54
N ILE A 138 11.02 -7.82 -3.58
CA ILE A 138 11.16 -6.38 -3.36
C ILE A 138 12.01 -5.79 -4.48
N VAL A 139 11.39 -5.04 -5.40
CA VAL A 139 12.12 -4.27 -6.41
C VAL A 139 12.40 -2.88 -5.83
N TRP A 140 13.57 -2.73 -5.21
CA TRP A 140 14.07 -1.42 -4.80
C TRP A 140 14.52 -0.63 -6.02
N LYS A 141 13.80 0.42 -6.38
CA LYS A 141 14.34 1.51 -7.21
C LYS A 141 14.35 2.76 -6.37
N ALA A 142 15.54 3.15 -5.92
CA ALA A 142 15.75 4.48 -5.37
C ALA A 142 15.44 5.49 -6.49
N ALA A 143 14.42 6.32 -6.29
CA ALA A 143 14.23 7.49 -7.12
C ALA A 143 15.27 8.53 -6.67
N THR A 144 16.41 8.59 -7.37
CA THR A 144 17.26 9.78 -7.36
C THR A 144 16.49 10.89 -8.07
N LEU A 145 16.06 11.89 -7.28
CA LEU A 145 15.55 13.17 -7.78
C LEU A 145 16.70 14.02 -8.32
#